data_AF-A0A059D9D9-F1
#
_entry.id   AF-A0A059D9D9-F1
#
_cell.length_a   1.000
_cell.length_b   1.000
_cell.length_c   1.000
_cell.angle_alpha   90.00
_cell.angle_beta   90.00
_cell.angle_gamma   90.00
#
_symmetry.space_group_name_H-M   'P 1'
#
loop_
_entity.id
_entity.type
_entity.pdbx_description
1 polymer ?
#
loop_
_entity_poly.entity_id
_entity_poly.type
_entity_poly.pdbx_seq_one_letter_code
_entity_poly.pdbx_strand_id
1 'polypeptide(L)'
;MGSTQAIPFQQVAVDPKYADRTWEKLERAIHEIYNHNASGLNFEELYRSAYNMVLHKLGEKLYSGLVTTMTAHLKEISKSIEDARGGSFLEELNRKWNDHNTALQMIGDVLMYMDRTFVQSTRKTPVHELGLILWRDNVIYSSKIRTRLQDTLLELALRERTGEVINRGIMRNVTKMLMDLGSSVYQEEFERPFLEASAEFYRGESQKFIECCDCGKYLKEAERRLNEEMERVTHYLDATSEAKIINVVEKEMIADRMTVLVRMENSGLVSMLRDDKYEDLGRMYNLFRRVPNGLSTVQDVMTSHIRAIGEQSVTDPERLEDPVKFVHWLLDEKDKYDKIVSSAFDNNQTFQNALNSSFEYFINLNARSPEFISLFVDDKLRNGLEGVGEEDVEVILDKVMMLFRSLQEKDVFEKYYEQHLAERLLSGKTVSDYAERSLMAKLKTECGCQFSSTLERMLADMKISQDTTQGLYRSQ
;
A
#
# COMPACT_ATOMS: atom_id res chain seq x y z
N MET A 1 54.13 73.31 -14.86
CA MET A 1 52.84 73.75 -15.45
C MET A 1 52.40 72.69 -16.43
N GLY A 2 51.22 72.13 -16.23
CA GLY A 2 50.72 70.99 -17.00
C GLY A 2 49.54 70.35 -16.26
N SER A 3 48.53 71.16 -15.99
CA SER A 3 47.28 70.78 -15.33
C SER A 3 46.41 70.02 -16.33
N THR A 4 46.37 68.69 -16.23
CA THR A 4 45.39 67.88 -16.96
C THR A 4 44.08 67.88 -16.18
N GLN A 5 43.14 68.71 -16.62
CA GLN A 5 41.78 68.78 -16.09
C GLN A 5 41.10 67.42 -16.19
N ALA A 6 40.59 66.93 -15.06
CA ALA A 6 39.59 65.87 -15.04
C ALA A 6 38.32 66.41 -15.72
N ILE A 7 37.92 65.76 -16.82
CA ILE A 7 36.63 66.00 -17.48
C ILE A 7 35.56 65.43 -16.55
N PRO A 8 34.63 66.24 -16.01
CA PRO A 8 33.54 65.71 -15.20
C PRO A 8 32.57 64.97 -16.12
N PHE A 9 32.21 63.73 -15.76
CA PHE A 9 31.08 63.03 -16.35
C PHE A 9 29.83 63.88 -16.14
N GLN A 10 29.40 64.55 -17.21
CA GLN A 10 28.16 65.30 -17.24
C GLN A 10 27.02 64.33 -16.93
N GLN A 11 26.33 64.54 -15.81
CA GLN A 11 24.99 64.00 -15.58
C GLN A 11 24.10 64.57 -16.68
N VAL A 12 23.97 63.86 -17.79
CA VAL A 12 22.99 64.19 -18.82
C VAL A 12 21.63 64.00 -18.16
N ALA A 13 20.95 65.12 -17.90
CA ALA A 13 19.55 65.11 -17.52
C ALA A 13 18.80 64.35 -18.63
N VAL A 14 18.31 63.16 -18.30
CA VAL A 14 17.57 62.32 -19.22
C VAL A 14 16.29 63.08 -19.58
N ASP A 15 16.14 63.42 -20.86
CA ASP A 15 14.93 64.02 -21.40
C ASP A 15 13.71 63.18 -20.93
N PRO A 16 12.68 63.76 -20.31
CA PRO A 16 11.46 63.04 -19.94
C PRO A 16 10.90 62.20 -21.10
N LYS A 17 11.05 62.68 -22.34
CA LYS A 17 10.62 61.99 -23.57
C LYS A 17 11.50 60.79 -23.92
N TYR A 18 12.75 60.72 -23.45
CA TYR A 18 13.62 59.56 -23.66
C TYR A 18 13.08 58.34 -22.91
N ALA A 19 12.60 58.53 -21.68
CA ALA A 19 12.01 57.48 -20.87
C ALA A 19 10.76 56.89 -21.54
N ASP A 20 9.88 57.74 -22.05
CA ASP A 20 8.65 57.33 -22.74
C ASP A 20 8.95 56.59 -24.04
N ARG A 21 9.81 57.14 -24.91
CA ARG A 21 10.17 56.51 -26.19
C ARG A 21 10.87 55.17 -26.02
N THR A 22 11.74 55.06 -25.02
CA THR A 22 12.47 53.81 -24.74
C THR A 22 11.53 52.75 -24.19
N TRP A 23 10.60 53.14 -23.31
CA TRP A 23 9.54 52.25 -22.85
C TRP A 23 8.62 51.81 -23.99
N GLU A 24 8.14 52.73 -24.84
CA GLU A 24 7.30 52.39 -26.01
C GLU A 24 8.00 51.42 -26.98
N LYS A 25 9.34 51.44 -27.08
CA LYS A 25 10.10 50.46 -27.85
C LYS A 25 10.06 49.08 -27.20
N LEU A 26 10.25 49.01 -25.88
CA LEU A 26 10.23 47.77 -25.10
C LEU A 26 8.82 47.18 -25.03
N GLU A 27 7.80 48.00 -24.80
CA GLU A 27 6.39 47.61 -24.80
C GLU A 27 5.97 47.01 -26.14
N ARG A 28 6.33 47.66 -27.26
CA ARG A 28 6.09 47.09 -28.60
C ARG A 28 6.81 45.76 -28.80
N ALA A 29 8.04 45.62 -28.32
CA ALA A 29 8.75 44.35 -28.41
C ALA A 29 8.05 43.24 -27.60
N ILE A 30 7.54 43.56 -26.40
CA ILE A 30 6.75 42.62 -25.59
C ILE A 30 5.48 42.20 -26.36
N HIS A 31 4.77 43.14 -27.00
CA HIS A 31 3.63 42.82 -27.86
C HIS A 31 4.00 41.88 -29.02
N GLU A 32 5.11 42.15 -29.73
CA GLU A 32 5.57 41.28 -30.82
C GLU A 32 5.99 39.88 -30.33
N ILE A 33 6.57 39.78 -29.12
CA ILE A 33 6.90 38.49 -28.50
C ILE A 33 5.62 37.67 -28.26
N TYR A 34 4.59 38.26 -27.64
CA TYR A 34 3.31 37.57 -27.41
C TYR A 34 2.54 37.24 -28.70
N ASN A 35 2.76 38.00 -29.78
CA ASN A 35 2.18 37.74 -31.10
C ASN A 35 2.98 36.74 -31.95
N HIS A 36 4.00 36.07 -31.38
CA HIS A 36 4.88 35.12 -32.07
C HIS A 36 5.72 35.73 -33.21
N ASN A 37 5.95 37.04 -33.19
CA ASN A 37 6.73 37.78 -34.19
C ASN A 37 8.15 38.12 -33.71
N ALA A 38 8.69 37.34 -32.77
CA ALA A 38 9.98 37.60 -32.13
C ALA A 38 11.20 37.58 -33.09
N SER A 39 11.08 36.94 -34.26
CA SER A 39 12.18 36.85 -35.24
C SER A 39 12.58 38.20 -35.85
N GLY A 40 11.69 39.20 -35.82
CA GLY A 40 11.97 40.56 -36.29
C GLY A 40 12.66 41.46 -35.26
N LEU A 41 12.88 40.97 -34.03
CA LEU A 41 13.40 41.78 -32.92
C LEU A 41 14.92 41.67 -32.79
N ASN A 42 15.58 42.80 -32.55
CA ASN A 42 16.99 42.82 -32.15
C ASN A 42 17.10 42.76 -30.62
N PHE A 43 17.29 41.55 -30.08
CA PHE A 43 17.39 41.32 -28.62
C PHE A 43 18.54 42.07 -27.95
N GLU A 44 19.66 42.31 -28.66
CA GLU A 44 20.77 43.08 -28.11
C GLU A 44 20.40 44.56 -27.92
N GLU A 45 19.71 45.14 -28.90
CA GLU A 45 19.20 46.51 -28.79
C GLU A 45 18.15 46.66 -27.70
N LEU A 46 17.26 45.69 -27.56
CA LEU A 46 16.23 45.68 -26.52
C LEU A 46 16.86 45.56 -25.13
N TYR A 47 17.84 44.66 -24.97
CA TYR A 47 18.61 44.54 -23.73
C TYR A 47 19.35 45.85 -23.40
N ARG A 48 20.02 46.48 -24.36
CA ARG A 48 20.69 47.79 -24.16
C ARG A 48 19.69 48.88 -23.77
N SER A 49 18.49 48.87 -24.35
CA SER A 49 17.43 49.83 -24.03
C SER A 49 16.95 49.66 -22.59
N ALA A 50 16.68 48.42 -22.15
CA ALA A 50 16.32 48.10 -20.77
C ALA A 50 17.45 48.43 -19.78
N TYR A 51 18.70 48.10 -20.13
CA TYR A 51 19.89 48.43 -19.35
C TYR A 51 20.01 49.93 -19.10
N ASN A 52 19.88 50.75 -20.15
CA ASN A 52 19.96 52.21 -20.03
C ASN A 52 18.85 52.77 -19.15
N MET A 53 17.62 52.26 -19.24
CA MET A 53 16.53 52.69 -18.37
C MET A 53 16.83 52.46 -16.88
N VAL A 54 17.38 51.29 -16.54
CA VAL A 54 17.76 50.98 -15.15
C VAL A 54 18.94 51.85 -14.69
N LEU A 55 19.96 52.04 -15.54
CA LEU A 55 21.13 52.89 -15.26
C LEU A 55 20.72 54.34 -14.96
N HIS A 56 19.70 54.84 -15.65
CA HIS A 56 19.14 56.18 -15.48
C HIS A 56 18.11 56.30 -14.34
N LYS A 57 18.07 55.33 -13.40
CA LYS A 57 17.14 55.29 -12.25
C LYS A 57 15.66 55.22 -12.62
N LEU A 58 15.32 54.73 -13.82
CA LEU A 58 13.94 54.54 -14.30
C LEU A 58 13.42 53.10 -14.10
N GLY A 59 14.05 52.32 -13.21
CA GLY A 59 13.69 50.93 -12.95
C GLY A 59 12.24 50.73 -12.47
N GLU A 60 11.70 51.66 -11.68
CA GLU A 60 10.32 51.59 -11.20
C GLU A 60 9.30 51.70 -12.35
N LYS A 61 9.57 52.62 -13.28
CA LYS A 61 8.73 52.83 -14.47
C LYS A 61 8.80 51.62 -15.40
N LEU A 62 10.00 51.05 -15.58
CA LEU A 62 10.19 49.84 -16.38
C LEU A 62 9.43 48.65 -15.78
N TYR A 63 9.52 48.45 -14.46
CA TYR A 63 8.85 47.36 -13.77
C TYR A 63 7.32 47.51 -13.77
N SER A 64 6.80 48.69 -13.45
CA SER A 64 5.36 48.96 -13.46
C SER A 64 4.75 48.90 -14.87
N GLY A 65 5.50 49.38 -15.88
CA GLY A 65 5.15 49.21 -17.28
C GLY A 65 5.03 47.74 -17.65
N LEU A 66 6.05 46.92 -17.32
CA LEU A 66 6.04 45.48 -17.57
C LEU A 66 4.81 44.80 -16.96
N VAL A 67 4.53 45.07 -15.67
CA VAL A 67 3.36 44.53 -14.97
C VAL A 67 2.08 44.90 -15.73
N THR A 68 1.95 46.15 -16.17
CA THR A 68 0.75 46.64 -16.85
C THR A 68 0.56 45.95 -18.21
N THR A 69 1.61 45.92 -19.04
CA THR A 69 1.57 45.31 -20.38
C THR A 69 1.32 43.80 -20.30
N MET A 70 2.02 43.07 -19.41
CA MET A 70 1.78 41.63 -19.21
C MET A 70 0.36 41.36 -18.70
N THR A 71 -0.14 42.16 -17.75
CA THR A 71 -1.50 42.02 -17.23
C THR A 71 -2.54 42.21 -18.33
N ALA A 72 -2.36 43.19 -19.21
CA ALA A 72 -3.26 43.43 -20.35
C ALA A 72 -3.31 42.21 -21.28
N HIS A 73 -2.15 41.67 -21.67
CA HIS A 73 -2.07 40.47 -22.49
C HIS A 73 -2.69 39.24 -21.82
N LEU A 74 -2.43 39.03 -20.52
CA LEU A 74 -2.99 37.90 -19.80
C LEU A 74 -4.52 37.98 -19.69
N LYS A 75 -5.10 39.18 -19.64
CA LYS A 75 -6.56 39.36 -19.72
C LYS A 75 -7.12 39.00 -21.10
N GLU A 76 -6.41 39.33 -22.17
CA GLU A 76 -6.78 38.91 -23.53
C GLU A 76 -6.69 37.39 -23.71
N ILE A 77 -5.60 36.79 -23.21
CA ILE A 77 -5.41 35.33 -23.18
C ILE A 77 -6.52 34.66 -22.36
N SER A 78 -6.82 35.18 -21.16
CA SER A 78 -7.90 34.70 -20.29
C SER A 78 -9.25 34.70 -21.04
N LYS A 79 -9.58 35.79 -21.74
CA LYS A 79 -10.78 35.86 -22.58
C LYS A 79 -10.79 34.81 -23.70
N SER A 80 -9.67 34.61 -24.39
CA SER A 80 -9.53 33.58 -25.43
C SER A 80 -9.79 32.17 -24.88
N ILE A 81 -9.30 31.88 -23.66
CA ILE A 81 -9.51 30.60 -22.97
C ILE A 81 -10.97 30.46 -22.52
N GLU A 82 -11.59 31.53 -22.03
CA GLU A 82 -13.02 31.56 -21.68
C GLU A 82 -13.92 31.22 -22.88
N ASP A 83 -13.58 31.75 -24.06
CA ASP A 83 -14.35 31.57 -25.30
C ASP A 83 -14.21 30.16 -25.90
N ALA A 84 -13.17 29.39 -25.52
CA ALA A 84 -12.98 28.01 -25.95
C ALA A 84 -14.11 27.10 -25.42
N ARG A 85 -14.68 26.22 -26.26
CA ARG A 85 -15.87 25.41 -25.91
C ARG A 85 -15.54 23.93 -25.73
N GLY A 86 -16.23 23.28 -24.79
CA GLY A 86 -16.16 21.82 -24.60
C GLY A 86 -14.73 21.31 -24.41
N GLY A 87 -14.40 20.22 -25.10
CA GLY A 87 -13.12 19.51 -24.98
C GLY A 87 -11.87 20.28 -25.43
N SER A 88 -12.00 21.39 -26.17
CA SER A 88 -10.85 22.20 -26.60
C SER A 88 -10.34 23.17 -25.53
N PHE A 89 -11.03 23.27 -24.39
CA PHE A 89 -10.68 24.21 -23.32
C PHE A 89 -9.32 23.93 -22.70
N LEU A 90 -9.04 22.68 -22.30
CA LEU A 90 -7.74 22.33 -21.72
C LEU A 90 -6.62 22.37 -22.75
N GLU A 91 -6.92 22.08 -24.01
CA GLU A 91 -5.97 22.21 -25.12
C GLU A 91 -5.55 23.67 -25.31
N GLU A 92 -6.51 24.59 -25.34
CA GLU A 92 -6.25 26.02 -25.47
C GLU A 92 -5.52 26.56 -24.24
N LEU A 93 -5.92 26.17 -23.02
CA LEU A 93 -5.24 26.55 -21.78
C LEU A 93 -3.78 26.08 -21.80
N ASN A 94 -3.53 24.81 -22.13
CA ASN A 94 -2.18 24.25 -22.21
C ASN A 94 -1.34 24.92 -23.31
N ARG A 95 -1.93 25.20 -24.47
CA ARG A 95 -1.24 25.91 -25.56
C ARG A 95 -0.83 27.32 -25.12
N LYS A 96 -1.78 28.09 -24.58
CA LYS A 96 -1.53 29.45 -24.10
C LYS A 96 -0.54 29.51 -22.94
N TRP A 97 -0.51 28.50 -22.09
CA TRP A 97 0.50 28.36 -21.04
C TRP A 97 1.90 28.17 -21.62
N ASN A 98 2.06 27.31 -22.62
CA ASN A 98 3.34 27.09 -23.29
C ASN A 98 3.81 28.34 -24.05
N ASP A 99 2.88 29.03 -24.73
CA ASP A 99 3.14 30.29 -25.41
C ASP A 99 3.61 31.36 -24.40
N HIS A 100 2.93 31.46 -23.25
CA HIS A 100 3.28 32.38 -22.17
C HIS A 100 4.67 32.10 -21.58
N ASN A 101 5.02 30.83 -21.31
CA ASN A 101 6.35 30.48 -20.81
C ASN A 101 7.46 30.79 -21.81
N THR A 102 7.20 30.58 -23.10
CA THR A 102 8.15 30.94 -24.17
C THR A 102 8.37 32.46 -24.22
N ALA A 103 7.28 33.23 -24.15
CA ALA A 103 7.33 34.69 -24.08
C ALA A 103 8.05 35.18 -22.82
N LEU A 104 7.78 34.56 -21.67
CA LEU A 104 8.36 34.90 -20.37
C LEU A 104 9.87 34.70 -20.37
N GLN A 105 10.37 33.63 -20.99
CA GLN A 105 11.81 33.40 -21.18
C GLN A 105 12.44 34.53 -21.99
N MET A 106 11.86 34.88 -23.14
CA MET A 106 12.38 35.96 -24.00
C MET A 106 12.36 37.33 -23.29
N ILE A 107 11.29 37.64 -22.57
CA ILE A 107 11.16 38.88 -21.80
C ILE A 107 12.18 38.91 -20.66
N GLY A 108 12.38 37.78 -19.97
CA GLY A 108 13.40 37.62 -18.93
C GLY A 108 14.81 37.86 -19.45
N ASP A 109 15.13 37.36 -20.65
CA ASP A 109 16.44 37.58 -21.29
C ASP A 109 16.67 39.06 -21.63
N VAL A 110 15.65 39.76 -22.16
CA VAL A 110 15.71 41.21 -22.43
C VAL A 110 15.87 42.03 -21.14
N LEU A 111 15.19 41.63 -20.07
CA LEU A 111 15.14 42.37 -18.80
C LEU A 111 16.12 41.85 -17.74
N MET A 112 17.06 40.98 -18.11
CA MET A 112 18.00 40.33 -17.20
C MET A 112 18.75 41.30 -16.30
N TYR A 113 19.12 42.49 -16.80
CA TYR A 113 19.80 43.49 -16.00
C TYR A 113 18.90 44.11 -14.91
N MET A 114 17.61 44.30 -15.22
CA MET A 114 16.62 44.79 -14.25
C MET A 114 16.47 43.79 -13.10
N ASP A 115 16.36 42.50 -13.40
CA ASP A 115 16.27 41.44 -12.38
C ASP A 115 17.51 41.41 -11.48
N ARG A 116 18.71 41.50 -12.06
CA ARG A 116 19.97 41.41 -11.30
C ARG A 116 20.27 42.63 -10.44
N THR A 117 19.72 43.80 -10.75
CA THR A 117 20.12 45.05 -10.07
C THR A 117 18.94 45.72 -9.37
N PHE A 118 17.92 46.10 -10.12
CA PHE A 118 16.78 46.84 -9.61
C PHE A 118 15.87 45.97 -8.73
N VAL A 119 15.51 44.78 -9.21
CA VAL A 119 14.63 43.87 -8.46
C VAL A 119 15.29 43.41 -7.16
N GLN A 120 16.58 43.06 -7.20
CA GLN A 120 17.34 42.68 -6.00
C GLN A 120 17.44 43.82 -4.98
N SER A 121 17.73 45.05 -5.43
CA SER A 121 17.86 46.21 -4.52
C SER A 121 16.52 46.67 -3.93
N THR A 122 15.41 46.48 -4.64
CA THR A 122 14.06 46.87 -4.21
C THR A 122 13.26 45.73 -3.58
N ARG A 123 13.81 44.51 -3.52
CA ARG A 123 13.13 43.27 -3.05
C ARG A 123 11.79 43.02 -3.76
N LYS A 124 11.72 43.36 -5.05
CA LYS A 124 10.56 43.05 -5.90
C LYS A 124 10.63 41.60 -6.39
N THR A 125 9.53 41.14 -6.98
CA THR A 125 9.44 39.82 -7.60
C THR A 125 10.19 39.81 -8.95
N PRO A 126 11.09 38.85 -9.21
CA PRO A 126 11.75 38.66 -10.50
C PRO A 126 10.77 38.48 -11.66
N VAL A 127 11.19 38.80 -12.89
CA VAL A 127 10.31 38.76 -14.07
C VAL A 127 9.65 37.39 -14.25
N HIS A 128 10.40 36.29 -14.12
CA HIS A 128 9.86 34.95 -14.26
C HIS A 128 8.77 34.66 -13.21
N GLU A 129 9.06 34.86 -11.93
CA GLU A 129 8.10 34.62 -10.84
C GLU A 129 6.88 35.55 -10.93
N LEU A 130 7.09 36.80 -11.35
CA LEU A 130 6.02 37.75 -11.63
C LEU A 130 5.10 37.23 -12.74
N GLY A 131 5.66 36.67 -13.82
CA GLY A 131 4.89 36.07 -14.91
C GLY A 131 4.00 34.91 -14.46
N LEU A 132 4.46 34.10 -13.51
CA LEU A 132 3.69 33.01 -12.90
C LEU A 132 2.56 33.56 -12.01
N ILE A 133 2.88 34.53 -11.13
CA ILE A 133 1.87 35.18 -10.27
C ILE A 133 0.78 35.84 -11.10
N LEU A 134 1.15 36.58 -12.15
CA LEU A 134 0.17 37.25 -13.00
C LEU A 134 -0.70 36.25 -13.77
N TRP A 135 -0.14 35.11 -14.21
CA TRP A 135 -0.92 34.05 -14.84
C TRP A 135 -1.94 33.46 -13.86
N ARG A 136 -1.50 33.12 -12.64
CA ARG A 136 -2.39 32.63 -11.57
C ARG A 136 -3.54 33.59 -11.33
N ASP A 137 -3.23 34.87 -11.13
CA ASP A 137 -4.22 35.86 -10.69
C ASP A 137 -5.20 36.28 -11.80
N ASN A 138 -4.77 36.32 -13.07
CA ASN A 138 -5.60 36.79 -14.18
C ASN A 138 -6.23 35.67 -15.02
N VAL A 139 -5.63 34.48 -15.06
CA VAL A 139 -6.12 33.33 -15.84
C VAL A 139 -6.76 32.30 -14.93
N ILE A 140 -6.00 31.69 -14.02
CA ILE A 140 -6.50 30.58 -13.18
C ILE A 140 -7.58 31.04 -12.20
N TYR A 141 -7.39 32.19 -11.57
CA TYR A 141 -8.38 32.78 -10.65
C TYR A 141 -9.49 33.57 -11.35
N SER A 142 -9.54 33.58 -12.69
CA SER A 142 -10.76 34.06 -13.38
C SER A 142 -11.93 33.17 -12.97
N SER A 143 -13.00 33.79 -12.47
CA SER A 143 -14.20 33.07 -11.98
C SER A 143 -14.79 32.06 -12.98
N LYS A 144 -14.71 32.36 -14.29
CA LYS A 144 -15.21 31.47 -15.34
C LYS A 144 -14.27 30.32 -15.67
N ILE A 145 -12.97 30.51 -15.50
CA ILE A 145 -11.95 29.50 -15.78
C ILE A 145 -11.78 28.58 -14.57
N ARG A 146 -11.73 29.13 -13.36
CA ARG A 146 -11.44 28.40 -12.12
C ARG A 146 -12.37 27.21 -11.91
N THR A 147 -13.67 27.46 -11.83
CA THR A 147 -14.68 26.41 -11.62
C THR A 147 -14.69 25.42 -12.78
N ARG A 148 -14.63 25.92 -14.03
CA ARG A 148 -14.61 25.06 -15.21
C ARG A 148 -13.38 24.15 -15.26
N LEU A 149 -12.22 24.67 -14.88
CA LEU A 149 -10.97 23.91 -14.81
C LEU A 149 -11.09 22.78 -13.80
N GLN A 150 -11.58 23.08 -12.59
CA GLN A 150 -11.87 22.09 -11.57
C GLN A 150 -12.80 21.00 -12.11
N ASP A 151 -13.99 21.38 -12.57
CA ASP A 151 -15.01 20.46 -13.06
C ASP A 151 -14.47 19.57 -14.19
N THR A 152 -13.73 20.15 -15.15
CA THR A 152 -13.18 19.40 -16.30
C THR A 152 -12.12 18.40 -15.86
N LEU A 153 -11.22 18.76 -14.94
CA LEU A 153 -10.18 17.85 -14.45
C LEU A 153 -10.78 16.69 -13.64
N LEU A 154 -11.80 16.98 -12.82
CA LEU A 154 -12.53 15.97 -12.05
C LEU A 154 -13.33 15.04 -12.96
N GLU A 155 -14.01 15.58 -13.98
CA GLU A 155 -14.74 14.79 -14.97
C GLU A 155 -13.80 13.86 -15.75
N LEU A 156 -12.64 14.33 -16.18
CA LEU A 156 -11.66 13.47 -16.86
C LEU A 156 -11.16 12.33 -15.96
N ALA A 157 -10.87 12.61 -14.69
CA ALA A 157 -10.49 11.57 -13.74
C ALA A 157 -11.61 10.54 -13.53
N LEU A 158 -12.87 10.99 -13.44
CA LEU A 158 -14.04 10.12 -13.32
C LEU A 158 -14.21 9.25 -14.57
N ARG A 159 -14.14 9.84 -15.76
CA ARG A 159 -14.27 9.14 -17.05
C ARG A 159 -13.20 8.05 -17.19
N GLU A 160 -11.96 8.34 -16.79
CA GLU A 160 -10.90 7.35 -16.76
C GLU A 160 -11.20 6.20 -15.78
N ARG A 161 -11.72 6.49 -14.58
CA ARG A 161 -12.13 5.45 -13.61
C ARG A 161 -13.24 4.54 -14.14
N THR A 162 -14.10 5.07 -15.00
CA THR A 162 -15.15 4.30 -15.69
C THR A 162 -14.69 3.58 -16.95
N GLY A 163 -13.39 3.65 -17.27
CA GLY A 163 -12.76 2.92 -18.38
C GLY A 163 -12.69 3.70 -19.71
N GLU A 164 -13.00 4.99 -19.72
CA GLU A 164 -12.83 5.82 -20.91
C GLU A 164 -11.36 6.22 -21.10
N VAL A 165 -10.92 6.27 -22.36
CA VAL A 165 -9.59 6.76 -22.71
C VAL A 165 -9.58 8.28 -22.67
N ILE A 166 -8.74 8.85 -21.81
CA ILE A 166 -8.52 10.29 -21.69
C ILE A 166 -7.14 10.70 -22.21
N ASN A 167 -6.97 11.99 -22.51
CA ASN A 167 -5.66 12.55 -22.83
C ASN A 167 -4.85 12.79 -21.55
N ARG A 168 -4.15 11.74 -21.07
CA ARG A 168 -3.24 11.81 -19.91
C ARG A 168 -2.15 12.89 -20.05
N GLY A 169 -1.72 13.18 -21.28
CA GLY A 169 -0.71 14.21 -21.56
C GLY A 169 -1.18 15.61 -21.20
N ILE A 170 -2.41 15.96 -21.56
CA ILE A 170 -3.01 17.26 -21.21
C ILE A 170 -3.22 17.34 -19.69
N MET A 171 -3.75 16.29 -19.05
CA MET A 171 -3.89 16.23 -17.59
C MET A 171 -2.56 16.53 -16.90
N ARG A 172 -1.49 15.83 -17.30
CA ARG A 172 -0.15 16.01 -16.72
C ARG A 172 0.39 17.41 -16.91
N ASN A 173 0.18 18.02 -18.08
CA ASN A 173 0.68 19.36 -18.33
C ASN A 173 -0.06 20.40 -17.49
N VAL A 174 -1.39 20.23 -17.32
CA VAL A 174 -2.22 21.14 -16.53
C VAL A 174 -1.95 21.00 -15.03
N THR A 175 -1.83 19.78 -14.50
CA THR A 175 -1.44 19.55 -13.10
C THR A 175 -0.04 20.06 -12.82
N LYS A 176 0.90 19.88 -13.76
CA LYS A 176 2.23 20.47 -13.68
C LYS A 176 2.19 21.99 -13.69
N MET A 177 1.39 22.62 -14.57
CA MET A 177 1.19 24.07 -14.54
C MET A 177 0.70 24.53 -13.17
N LEU A 178 -0.30 23.88 -12.58
CA LEU A 178 -0.79 24.24 -11.25
C LEU A 178 0.31 24.14 -10.18
N MET A 179 1.19 23.13 -10.27
CA MET A 179 2.36 23.00 -9.40
C MET A 179 3.41 24.09 -9.64
N ASP A 180 3.69 24.43 -10.90
CA ASP A 180 4.63 25.50 -11.28
C ASP A 180 4.15 26.88 -10.76
N LEU A 181 2.84 27.09 -10.68
CA LEU A 181 2.22 28.30 -10.08
C LEU A 181 2.27 28.31 -8.54
N GLY A 182 2.61 27.18 -7.92
CA GLY A 182 2.80 27.03 -6.48
C GLY A 182 2.08 25.80 -5.93
N SER A 183 2.69 25.14 -4.94
CA SER A 183 2.11 23.95 -4.31
C SER A 183 0.72 24.19 -3.70
N SER A 184 0.48 25.38 -3.12
CA SER A 184 -0.84 25.74 -2.59
C SER A 184 -1.89 25.87 -3.69
N VAL A 185 -1.51 26.34 -4.89
CA VAL A 185 -2.43 26.46 -6.04
C VAL A 185 -2.88 25.09 -6.50
N TYR A 186 -1.95 24.15 -6.70
CA TYR A 186 -2.30 22.76 -7.00
C TYR A 186 -3.20 22.12 -5.93
N GLN A 187 -2.88 22.34 -4.65
CA GLN A 187 -3.63 21.76 -3.54
C GLN A 187 -5.07 22.29 -3.46
N GLU A 188 -5.24 23.62 -3.54
CA GLU A 188 -6.55 24.26 -3.40
C GLU A 188 -7.41 24.13 -4.65
N GLU A 189 -6.79 24.24 -5.83
CA GLU A 189 -7.50 24.26 -7.11
C GLU A 189 -7.73 22.88 -7.72
N PHE A 190 -7.07 21.83 -7.24
CA PHE A 190 -7.26 20.51 -7.83
C PHE A 190 -7.18 19.38 -6.81
N GLU A 191 -6.09 19.26 -6.05
CA GLU A 191 -5.87 18.06 -5.22
C GLU A 191 -6.97 17.85 -4.19
N ARG A 192 -7.35 18.88 -3.43
CA ARG A 192 -8.41 18.75 -2.42
C ARG A 192 -9.77 18.40 -3.04
N PRO A 193 -10.28 19.14 -4.04
CA PRO A 193 -11.50 18.73 -4.76
C PRO A 193 -11.41 17.32 -5.35
N PHE A 194 -10.24 16.92 -5.87
CA PHE A 194 -9.99 15.59 -6.40
C PHE A 194 -10.11 14.52 -5.33
N LEU A 195 -9.50 14.72 -4.17
CA LEU A 195 -9.59 13.78 -3.04
C LEU A 195 -11.03 13.68 -2.50
N GLU A 196 -11.75 14.79 -2.40
CA GLU A 196 -13.15 14.82 -1.96
C GLU A 196 -14.06 14.06 -2.93
N ALA A 197 -13.96 14.35 -4.24
CA ALA A 197 -14.71 13.64 -5.28
C ALA A 197 -14.34 12.15 -5.35
N SER A 198 -13.07 11.81 -5.11
CA SER A 198 -12.59 10.42 -5.06
C SER A 198 -13.18 9.67 -3.86
N ALA A 199 -13.27 10.32 -2.70
CA ALA A 199 -13.88 9.71 -1.52
C ALA A 199 -15.36 9.41 -1.75
N GLU A 200 -16.11 10.34 -2.35
CA GLU A 200 -17.52 10.11 -2.71
C GLU A 200 -17.67 8.98 -3.73
N PHE A 201 -16.82 8.95 -4.76
CA PHE A 201 -16.80 7.88 -5.76
C PHE A 201 -16.57 6.51 -5.12
N TYR A 202 -15.51 6.35 -4.32
CA TYR A 202 -15.17 5.07 -3.71
C TYR A 202 -16.14 4.64 -2.62
N ARG A 203 -16.79 5.59 -1.94
CA ARG A 203 -17.90 5.28 -1.03
C ARG A 203 -19.10 4.69 -1.76
N GLY A 204 -19.48 5.28 -2.88
CA GLY A 204 -20.59 4.78 -3.71
C GLY A 204 -20.25 3.42 -4.34
N GLU A 205 -19.03 3.28 -4.87
CA GLU A 205 -18.58 2.05 -5.52
C GLU A 205 -18.44 0.88 -4.53
N SER A 206 -17.86 1.12 -3.35
CA SER A 206 -17.76 0.09 -2.30
C SER A 206 -19.13 -0.38 -1.83
N GLN A 207 -20.07 0.54 -1.61
CA GLN A 207 -21.44 0.18 -1.23
C GLN A 207 -22.12 -0.67 -2.31
N LYS A 208 -22.00 -0.27 -3.58
CA LYS A 208 -22.53 -1.05 -4.71
C LYS A 208 -21.93 -2.45 -4.76
N PHE A 209 -20.61 -2.58 -4.61
CA PHE A 209 -19.95 -3.88 -4.64
C PHE A 209 -20.35 -4.78 -3.48
N ILE A 210 -20.57 -4.24 -2.28
CA ILE A 210 -21.09 -5.01 -1.14
C ILE A 210 -22.48 -5.61 -1.45
N GLU A 211 -23.32 -4.87 -2.17
CA GLU A 211 -24.68 -5.31 -2.51
C GLU A 211 -24.71 -6.34 -3.64
N CYS A 212 -23.76 -6.28 -4.59
CA CYS A 212 -23.85 -7.06 -5.83
C CYS A 212 -22.74 -8.12 -6.04
N CYS A 213 -21.70 -8.13 -5.21
CA CYS A 213 -20.55 -9.03 -5.37
C CYS A 213 -20.35 -9.91 -4.14
N ASP A 214 -19.76 -11.08 -4.35
CA ASP A 214 -19.14 -11.82 -3.25
C ASP A 214 -17.88 -11.11 -2.74
N CYS A 215 -17.44 -11.48 -1.53
CA CYS A 215 -16.28 -10.86 -0.89
C CYS A 215 -14.98 -11.03 -1.71
N GLY A 216 -14.72 -12.19 -2.33
CA GLY A 216 -13.51 -12.42 -3.11
C GLY A 216 -13.42 -11.47 -4.31
N LYS A 217 -14.52 -11.32 -5.04
CA LYS A 217 -14.65 -10.35 -6.13
C LYS A 217 -14.50 -8.91 -5.65
N TYR A 218 -15.11 -8.55 -4.51
CA TYR A 218 -14.92 -7.23 -3.92
C TYR A 218 -13.44 -6.93 -3.66
N LEU A 219 -12.73 -7.86 -3.00
CA LEU A 219 -11.32 -7.68 -2.67
C LEU A 219 -10.47 -7.49 -3.93
N LYS A 220 -10.77 -8.25 -4.99
CA LYS A 220 -10.09 -8.11 -6.29
C LYS A 220 -10.30 -6.74 -6.91
N GLU A 221 -11.51 -6.20 -6.84
CA GLU A 221 -11.80 -4.85 -7.33
C GLU A 221 -11.11 -3.78 -6.48
N ALA A 222 -11.07 -3.92 -5.15
CA ALA A 222 -10.36 -2.99 -4.27
C ALA A 222 -8.83 -2.98 -4.55
N GLU A 223 -8.23 -4.15 -4.76
CA GLU A 223 -6.83 -4.28 -5.18
C GLU A 223 -6.58 -3.62 -6.54
N ARG A 224 -7.46 -3.85 -7.52
CA ARG A 224 -7.38 -3.20 -8.83
C ARG A 224 -7.43 -1.66 -8.70
N ARG A 225 -8.38 -1.13 -7.93
CA ARG A 225 -8.54 0.32 -7.73
C ARG A 225 -7.33 0.98 -7.08
N LEU A 226 -6.70 0.32 -6.10
CA LEU A 226 -5.44 0.79 -5.52
C LEU A 226 -4.34 0.92 -6.57
N ASN A 227 -4.15 -0.12 -7.40
CA ASN A 227 -3.14 -0.10 -8.45
C ASN A 227 -3.43 0.97 -9.51
N GLU A 228 -4.69 1.14 -9.90
CA GLU A 228 -5.10 2.18 -10.84
C GLU A 228 -4.83 3.59 -10.32
N GLU A 229 -5.04 3.86 -9.03
CA GLU A 229 -4.67 5.16 -8.44
C GLU A 229 -3.15 5.36 -8.37
N MET A 230 -2.37 4.33 -8.06
CA MET A 230 -0.89 4.42 -8.10
C MET A 230 -0.39 4.74 -9.50
N GLU A 231 -0.94 4.07 -10.51
CA GLU A 231 -0.64 4.36 -11.90
C GLU A 231 -1.06 5.78 -12.26
N ARG A 232 -2.27 6.20 -11.86
CA ARG A 232 -2.80 7.55 -12.15
C ARG A 232 -1.87 8.64 -11.63
N VAL A 233 -1.37 8.48 -10.40
CA VAL A 233 -0.39 9.41 -9.83
C VAL A 233 0.84 9.50 -10.71
N THR A 234 1.42 8.34 -11.06
CA THR A 234 2.62 8.26 -11.90
C THR A 234 2.43 8.91 -13.27
N HIS A 235 1.23 8.82 -13.84
CA HIS A 235 0.96 9.35 -15.18
C HIS A 235 0.75 10.86 -15.22
N TYR A 236 0.00 11.43 -14.25
CA TYR A 236 -0.39 12.84 -14.35
C TYR A 236 -0.65 13.60 -13.04
N LEU A 237 -0.51 13.00 -11.85
CA LEU A 237 -0.61 13.76 -10.59
C LEU A 237 0.79 14.11 -10.06
N ASP A 238 0.84 15.04 -9.11
CA ASP A 238 2.07 15.26 -8.37
C ASP A 238 2.32 14.12 -7.37
N ALA A 239 3.58 13.77 -7.14
CA ALA A 239 3.95 12.68 -6.23
C ALA A 239 3.47 12.93 -4.78
N THR A 240 3.29 14.19 -4.37
CA THR A 240 2.75 14.53 -3.05
C THR A 240 1.28 14.11 -2.85
N SER A 241 0.57 13.79 -3.94
CA SER A 241 -0.80 13.29 -3.89
C SER A 241 -0.89 11.79 -3.63
N GLU A 242 0.19 11.01 -3.85
CA GLU A 242 0.16 9.54 -3.79
C GLU A 242 -0.39 9.02 -2.46
N ALA A 243 0.27 9.38 -1.35
CA ALA A 243 -0.15 8.95 -0.03
C ALA A 243 -1.59 9.39 0.30
N LYS A 244 -2.02 10.56 -0.19
CA LYS A 244 -3.35 11.11 0.10
C LYS A 244 -4.45 10.35 -0.64
N ILE A 245 -4.29 10.07 -1.93
CA ILE A 245 -5.29 9.32 -2.70
C ILE A 245 -5.34 7.86 -2.27
N ILE A 246 -4.20 7.24 -1.97
CA ILE A 246 -4.16 5.87 -1.44
C ILE A 246 -4.89 5.78 -0.10
N ASN A 247 -4.67 6.73 0.81
CA ASN A 247 -5.42 6.79 2.06
C ASN A 247 -6.94 6.91 1.85
N VAL A 248 -7.40 7.62 0.81
CA VAL A 248 -8.82 7.72 0.47
C VAL A 248 -9.38 6.36 0.05
N VAL A 249 -8.69 5.64 -0.83
CA VAL A 249 -9.12 4.30 -1.27
C VAL A 249 -9.10 3.31 -0.10
N GLU A 250 -8.02 3.30 0.67
CA GLU A 250 -7.88 2.43 1.84
C GLU A 250 -8.97 2.68 2.88
N LYS A 251 -9.32 3.94 3.13
CA LYS A 251 -10.40 4.29 4.05
C LYS A 251 -11.76 3.80 3.52
N GLU A 252 -12.16 4.28 2.35
CA GLU A 252 -13.54 4.11 1.86
C GLU A 252 -13.81 2.68 1.35
N MET A 253 -12.81 1.98 0.79
CA MET A 253 -12.96 0.61 0.28
C MET A 253 -12.51 -0.48 1.26
N ILE A 254 -11.62 -0.19 2.23
CA ILE A 254 -11.09 -1.23 3.13
C ILE A 254 -11.51 -0.96 4.57
N ALA A 255 -11.03 0.12 5.19
CA ALA A 255 -11.21 0.37 6.62
C ALA A 255 -12.69 0.43 7.03
N ASP A 256 -13.50 1.21 6.31
CA ASP A 256 -14.93 1.42 6.63
C ASP A 256 -15.79 0.19 6.31
N ARG A 257 -15.29 -0.74 5.49
CA ARG A 257 -16.03 -1.94 5.01
C ARG A 257 -15.52 -3.24 5.58
N MET A 258 -14.40 -3.21 6.27
CA MET A 258 -13.68 -4.33 6.84
C MET A 258 -14.57 -5.32 7.60
N THR A 259 -15.36 -4.81 8.54
CA THR A 259 -16.24 -5.63 9.41
C THR A 259 -17.35 -6.31 8.62
N VAL A 260 -17.90 -5.64 7.60
CA VAL A 260 -18.91 -6.18 6.71
C VAL A 260 -18.32 -7.27 5.82
N LEU A 261 -17.14 -7.04 5.24
CA LEU A 261 -16.48 -7.99 4.34
C LEU A 261 -16.11 -9.29 5.05
N VAL A 262 -15.53 -9.20 6.25
CA VAL A 262 -15.14 -10.39 7.03
C VAL A 262 -16.36 -11.21 7.43
N ARG A 263 -17.48 -10.56 7.74
CA ARG A 263 -18.73 -11.19 8.20
C ARG A 263 -19.75 -11.41 7.08
N MET A 264 -19.36 -11.20 5.82
CA MET A 264 -20.27 -11.31 4.69
C MET A 264 -20.83 -12.74 4.58
N GLU A 265 -22.14 -12.87 4.50
CA GLU A 265 -22.78 -14.19 4.41
C GLU A 265 -22.29 -14.95 3.17
N ASN A 266 -21.98 -16.24 3.37
CA ASN A 266 -21.60 -17.21 2.33
C ASN A 266 -20.36 -16.85 1.48
N SER A 267 -19.67 -15.75 1.78
CA SER A 267 -18.47 -15.36 1.03
C SER A 267 -17.39 -14.67 1.85
N GLY A 268 -17.68 -14.23 3.08
CA GLY A 268 -16.70 -13.62 3.98
C GLY A 268 -15.65 -14.61 4.49
N LEU A 269 -14.84 -14.16 5.46
CA LEU A 269 -13.64 -14.87 5.93
C LEU A 269 -13.91 -16.33 6.31
N VAL A 270 -14.99 -16.58 7.06
CA VAL A 270 -15.36 -17.94 7.49
C VAL A 270 -15.62 -18.86 6.30
N SER A 271 -16.31 -18.38 5.26
CA SER A 271 -16.52 -19.20 4.06
C SER A 271 -15.21 -19.44 3.32
N MET A 272 -14.34 -18.42 3.22
CA MET A 272 -13.05 -18.57 2.57
C MET A 272 -12.13 -19.57 3.29
N LEU A 273 -12.15 -19.59 4.63
CA LEU A 273 -11.41 -20.56 5.44
C LEU A 273 -11.95 -21.98 5.25
N ARG A 274 -13.28 -22.14 5.28
CA ARG A 274 -13.92 -23.45 5.07
C ARG A 274 -13.64 -24.02 3.68
N ASP A 275 -13.76 -23.19 2.65
CA ASP A 275 -13.71 -23.60 1.25
C ASP A 275 -12.29 -23.52 0.65
N ASP A 276 -11.25 -23.36 1.48
CA ASP A 276 -9.82 -23.36 1.11
C ASP A 276 -9.46 -22.34 0.00
N LYS A 277 -10.06 -21.14 0.07
CA LYS A 277 -9.83 -20.05 -0.91
C LYS A 277 -8.54 -19.28 -0.64
N TYR A 278 -7.39 -19.94 -0.79
CA TYR A 278 -6.06 -19.38 -0.45
C TYR A 278 -5.75 -18.03 -1.12
N GLU A 279 -6.10 -17.86 -2.40
CA GLU A 279 -5.85 -16.59 -3.11
C GLU A 279 -6.66 -15.42 -2.53
N ASP A 280 -7.94 -15.66 -2.23
CA ASP A 280 -8.81 -14.63 -1.67
C ASP A 280 -8.45 -14.31 -0.22
N LEU A 281 -8.03 -15.32 0.57
CA LEU A 281 -7.48 -15.15 1.91
C LEU A 281 -6.21 -14.29 1.88
N GLY A 282 -5.31 -14.57 0.93
CA GLY A 282 -4.09 -13.79 0.75
C GLY A 282 -4.38 -12.34 0.36
N ARG A 283 -5.37 -12.12 -0.51
CA ARG A 283 -5.83 -10.78 -0.88
C ARG A 283 -6.46 -10.05 0.31
N MET A 284 -7.29 -10.72 1.10
CA MET A 284 -7.87 -10.15 2.32
C MET A 284 -6.76 -9.71 3.28
N TYR A 285 -5.78 -10.57 3.55
CA TYR A 285 -4.63 -10.27 4.40
C TYR A 285 -3.82 -9.05 3.90
N ASN A 286 -3.47 -9.05 2.61
CA ASN A 286 -2.67 -7.98 2.00
C ASN A 286 -3.38 -6.63 1.93
N LEU A 287 -4.70 -6.61 1.80
CA LEU A 287 -5.49 -5.38 1.86
C LEU A 287 -5.65 -4.92 3.31
N PHE A 288 -5.93 -5.83 4.24
CA PHE A 288 -6.24 -5.47 5.62
C PHE A 288 -4.99 -5.04 6.39
N ARG A 289 -3.80 -5.54 6.08
CA ARG A 289 -2.55 -5.06 6.69
C ARG A 289 -2.28 -3.57 6.45
N ARG A 290 -2.94 -2.97 5.45
CA ARG A 290 -2.78 -1.56 5.07
C ARG A 290 -3.54 -0.61 5.99
N VAL A 291 -4.55 -1.12 6.71
CA VAL A 291 -5.42 -0.31 7.56
C VAL A 291 -5.26 -0.64 9.06
N PRO A 292 -5.43 0.34 9.95
CA PRO A 292 -5.42 0.09 11.39
C PRO A 292 -6.46 -0.96 11.79
N ASN A 293 -6.13 -1.83 12.74
CA ASN A 293 -6.98 -2.92 13.24
C ASN A 293 -7.39 -3.98 12.18
N GLY A 294 -6.84 -3.89 10.97
CA GLY A 294 -7.08 -4.84 9.88
C GLY A 294 -6.79 -6.28 10.25
N LEU A 295 -5.53 -6.55 10.57
CA LEU A 295 -5.07 -7.89 10.92
C LEU A 295 -5.71 -8.41 12.21
N SER A 296 -5.94 -7.55 13.20
CA SER A 296 -6.65 -7.92 14.44
C SER A 296 -8.06 -8.44 14.12
N THR A 297 -8.78 -7.76 13.24
CA THR A 297 -10.16 -8.17 12.87
C THR A 297 -10.18 -9.54 12.19
N VAL A 298 -9.23 -9.81 11.28
CA VAL A 298 -9.11 -11.12 10.62
C VAL A 298 -8.75 -12.19 11.65
N GLN A 299 -7.78 -11.90 12.53
CA GLN A 299 -7.34 -12.82 13.58
C GLN A 299 -8.47 -13.18 14.54
N ASP A 300 -9.25 -12.20 15.00
CA ASP A 300 -10.34 -12.41 15.96
C ASP A 300 -11.42 -13.33 15.38
N VAL A 301 -11.78 -13.11 14.11
CA VAL A 301 -12.79 -13.92 13.42
C VAL A 301 -12.26 -15.31 13.10
N MET A 302 -11.01 -15.45 12.65
CA MET A 302 -10.37 -16.75 12.47
C MET A 302 -10.32 -17.54 13.78
N THR A 303 -9.86 -16.90 14.87
CA THR A 303 -9.76 -17.52 16.20
C THR A 303 -11.13 -17.99 16.68
N SER A 304 -12.15 -17.14 16.57
CA SER A 304 -13.52 -17.48 16.97
C SER A 304 -14.08 -18.65 16.14
N HIS A 305 -13.80 -18.68 14.83
CA HIS A 305 -14.23 -19.75 13.95
C HIS A 305 -13.58 -21.10 14.28
N ILE A 306 -12.26 -21.11 14.47
CA ILE A 306 -11.49 -22.32 14.79
C ILE A 306 -11.93 -22.88 16.15
N ARG A 307 -12.13 -22.01 17.15
CA ARG A 307 -12.64 -22.43 18.46
C ARG A 307 -14.03 -23.04 18.36
N ALA A 308 -14.94 -22.41 17.61
CA ALA A 308 -16.29 -22.94 17.43
C ALA A 308 -16.31 -24.32 16.75
N ILE A 309 -15.50 -24.52 15.69
CA ILE A 309 -15.36 -25.84 15.04
C ILE A 309 -14.78 -26.86 16.02
N GLY A 310 -13.72 -26.47 16.74
CA GLY A 310 -13.07 -27.31 17.73
C GLY A 310 -14.03 -27.75 18.84
N GLU A 311 -14.71 -26.80 19.47
CA GLU A 311 -15.73 -27.02 20.51
C GLU A 311 -16.82 -27.99 20.03
N GLN A 312 -17.38 -27.75 18.84
CA GLN A 312 -18.41 -28.63 18.28
C GLN A 312 -17.87 -30.05 18.07
N SER A 313 -16.63 -30.18 17.62
CA SER A 313 -16.04 -31.47 17.28
C SER A 313 -15.61 -32.28 18.49
N VAL A 314 -15.11 -31.64 19.54
CA VAL A 314 -14.69 -32.31 20.79
C VAL A 314 -15.85 -32.66 21.71
N THR A 315 -17.05 -32.15 21.43
CA THR A 315 -18.28 -32.44 22.19
C THR A 315 -19.27 -33.33 21.45
N ASP A 316 -19.04 -33.61 20.16
CA ASP A 316 -19.90 -34.44 19.32
C ASP A 316 -19.74 -35.94 19.65
N PRO A 317 -20.76 -36.60 20.23
CA PRO A 317 -20.67 -38.01 20.62
C PRO A 317 -20.33 -38.96 19.47
N GLU A 318 -20.80 -38.69 18.24
CA GLU A 318 -20.56 -39.56 17.08
C GLU A 318 -19.09 -39.52 16.65
N ARG A 319 -18.47 -38.33 16.69
CA ARG A 319 -17.03 -38.17 16.40
C ARG A 319 -16.14 -38.80 17.46
N LEU A 320 -16.61 -38.88 18.70
CA LEU A 320 -15.88 -39.44 19.83
C LEU A 320 -15.98 -40.98 19.92
N GLU A 321 -16.73 -41.64 19.04
CA GLU A 321 -16.81 -43.12 18.99
C GLU A 321 -15.50 -43.76 18.55
N ASP A 322 -14.76 -43.11 17.65
CA ASP A 322 -13.50 -43.62 17.09
C ASP A 322 -12.33 -42.67 17.43
N PRO A 323 -11.57 -42.96 18.51
CA PRO A 323 -10.47 -42.11 18.96
C PRO A 323 -9.39 -41.86 17.90
N VAL A 324 -9.08 -42.87 17.08
CA VAL A 324 -8.02 -42.78 16.07
C VAL A 324 -8.46 -41.86 14.94
N LYS A 325 -9.70 -42.02 14.45
CA LYS A 325 -10.26 -41.12 13.43
C LYS A 325 -10.40 -39.69 13.93
N PHE A 326 -10.79 -39.51 15.18
CA PHE A 326 -10.88 -38.18 15.79
C PHE A 326 -9.52 -37.46 15.82
N VAL A 327 -8.46 -38.13 16.27
CA VAL A 327 -7.11 -37.55 16.29
C VAL A 327 -6.57 -37.30 14.88
N HIS A 328 -6.87 -38.19 13.93
CA HIS A 328 -6.55 -37.96 12.52
C HIS A 328 -7.20 -36.66 11.99
N TRP A 329 -8.49 -36.47 12.26
CA TRP A 329 -9.21 -35.26 11.89
C TRP A 329 -8.59 -34.00 12.53
N LEU A 330 -8.17 -34.06 13.81
CA LEU A 330 -7.47 -32.95 14.46
C LEU A 330 -6.18 -32.56 13.74
N LEU A 331 -5.39 -33.56 13.31
CA LEU A 331 -4.15 -33.33 12.57
C LEU A 331 -4.44 -32.70 11.19
N ASP A 332 -5.44 -33.22 10.47
CA ASP A 332 -5.84 -32.70 9.16
C ASP A 332 -6.31 -31.24 9.26
N GLU A 333 -7.12 -30.90 10.27
CA GLU A 333 -7.55 -29.52 10.51
C GLU A 333 -6.36 -28.62 10.86
N LYS A 334 -5.42 -29.09 11.68
CA LYS A 334 -4.21 -28.31 12.00
C LYS A 334 -3.39 -28.02 10.75
N ASP A 335 -3.12 -29.05 9.95
CA ASP A 335 -2.38 -28.94 8.70
C ASP A 335 -3.06 -27.97 7.73
N LYS A 336 -4.40 -28.01 7.63
CA LYS A 336 -5.19 -27.07 6.83
C LYS A 336 -4.94 -25.62 7.25
N TYR A 337 -5.10 -25.30 8.53
CA TYR A 337 -4.92 -23.92 9.00
C TYR A 337 -3.45 -23.48 8.99
N ASP A 338 -2.50 -24.37 9.26
CA ASP A 338 -1.07 -24.07 9.12
C ASP A 338 -0.71 -23.76 7.66
N LYS A 339 -1.30 -24.49 6.71
CA LYS A 339 -1.15 -24.19 5.28
C LYS A 339 -1.76 -22.83 4.92
N ILE A 340 -2.91 -22.48 5.48
CA ILE A 340 -3.50 -21.14 5.29
C ILE A 340 -2.56 -20.05 5.81
N VAL A 341 -2.06 -20.19 7.04
CA VAL A 341 -1.19 -19.18 7.66
C VAL A 341 0.13 -19.03 6.87
N SER A 342 0.74 -20.14 6.47
CA SER A 342 1.99 -20.12 5.70
C SER A 342 1.80 -19.59 4.27
N SER A 343 0.72 -19.97 3.58
CA SER A 343 0.53 -19.66 2.16
C SER A 343 -0.18 -18.33 1.91
N ALA A 344 -1.13 -17.95 2.76
CA ALA A 344 -1.98 -16.76 2.57
C ALA A 344 -1.64 -15.61 3.51
N PHE A 345 -1.16 -15.90 4.74
CA PHE A 345 -0.91 -14.88 5.77
C PHE A 345 0.57 -14.60 6.00
N ASP A 346 1.41 -14.81 4.98
CA ASP A 346 2.86 -14.51 4.99
C ASP A 346 3.60 -15.13 6.19
N ASN A 347 3.16 -16.32 6.60
CA ASN A 347 3.68 -17.04 7.74
C ASN A 347 3.70 -16.21 9.04
N ASN A 348 2.69 -15.34 9.24
CA ASN A 348 2.66 -14.38 10.33
C ASN A 348 2.59 -15.06 11.72
N GLN A 349 3.56 -14.75 12.59
CA GLN A 349 3.68 -15.37 13.92
C GLN A 349 2.46 -15.13 14.82
N THR A 350 1.80 -13.97 14.71
CA THR A 350 0.63 -13.65 15.52
C THR A 350 -0.54 -14.56 15.15
N PHE A 351 -0.72 -14.87 13.86
CA PHE A 351 -1.71 -15.84 13.38
C PHE A 351 -1.35 -17.28 13.79
N GLN A 352 -0.08 -17.68 13.69
CA GLN A 352 0.36 -18.99 14.18
C GLN A 352 0.09 -19.18 15.68
N ASN A 353 0.40 -18.16 16.49
CA ASN A 353 0.17 -18.21 17.93
C ASN A 353 -1.33 -18.31 18.24
N ALA A 354 -2.17 -17.52 17.56
CA ALA A 354 -3.62 -17.59 17.73
C ALA A 354 -4.20 -18.96 17.34
N LEU A 355 -3.68 -19.57 16.27
CA LEU A 355 -4.02 -20.92 15.86
C LEU A 355 -3.64 -21.95 16.94
N ASN A 356 -2.39 -21.93 17.40
CA ASN A 356 -1.90 -22.85 18.43
C ASN A 356 -2.69 -22.70 19.74
N SER A 357 -2.93 -21.47 20.20
CA SER A 357 -3.76 -21.20 21.38
C SER A 357 -5.23 -21.58 21.21
N SER A 358 -5.74 -21.65 19.98
CA SER A 358 -7.10 -22.14 19.72
C SER A 358 -7.17 -23.66 19.85
N PHE A 359 -6.19 -24.39 19.30
CA PHE A 359 -6.06 -25.84 19.47
C PHE A 359 -5.86 -26.24 20.92
N GLU A 360 -4.98 -25.55 21.65
CA GLU A 360 -4.80 -25.74 23.09
C GLU A 360 -6.11 -25.52 23.85
N TYR A 361 -6.89 -24.50 23.48
CA TYR A 361 -8.15 -24.22 24.14
C TYR A 361 -9.17 -25.36 24.00
N PHE A 362 -9.50 -25.81 22.78
CA PHE A 362 -10.60 -26.76 22.59
C PHE A 362 -10.19 -28.22 22.86
N ILE A 363 -8.92 -28.61 22.64
CA ILE A 363 -8.47 -29.98 22.94
C ILE A 363 -8.67 -30.29 24.42
N ASN A 364 -8.44 -29.31 25.29
CA ASN A 364 -8.58 -29.47 26.75
C ASN A 364 -10.04 -29.37 27.24
N LEU A 365 -11.02 -29.14 26.37
CA LEU A 365 -12.44 -29.24 26.75
C LEU A 365 -12.92 -30.70 26.84
N ASN A 366 -12.24 -31.63 26.16
CA ASN A 366 -12.54 -33.06 26.23
C ASN A 366 -11.53 -33.76 27.16
N ALA A 367 -12.02 -34.24 28.31
CA ALA A 367 -11.22 -34.98 29.28
C ALA A 367 -10.62 -36.29 28.73
N ARG A 368 -11.15 -36.81 27.60
CA ARG A 368 -10.63 -38.00 26.93
C ARG A 368 -9.53 -37.70 25.90
N SER A 369 -9.21 -36.43 25.63
CA SER A 369 -8.16 -36.06 24.68
C SER A 369 -6.80 -36.73 24.97
N PRO A 370 -6.31 -36.80 26.23
CA PRO A 370 -5.07 -37.53 26.54
C PRO A 370 -5.14 -39.02 26.19
N GLU A 371 -6.26 -39.69 26.48
CA GLU A 371 -6.51 -41.09 26.13
C GLU A 371 -6.48 -41.28 24.61
N PHE A 372 -7.18 -40.41 23.87
CA PHE A 372 -7.35 -40.51 22.43
C PHE A 372 -6.04 -40.33 21.68
N ILE A 373 -5.23 -39.36 22.08
CA ILE A 373 -3.90 -39.14 21.50
C ILE A 373 -3.01 -40.36 21.80
N SER A 374 -3.08 -40.94 23.00
CA SER A 374 -2.32 -42.15 23.34
C SER A 374 -2.74 -43.36 22.49
N LEU A 375 -4.04 -43.56 22.26
CA LEU A 375 -4.58 -44.62 21.40
C LEU A 375 -4.17 -44.43 19.94
N PHE A 376 -4.19 -43.19 19.43
CA PHE A 376 -3.73 -42.89 18.08
C PHE A 376 -2.25 -43.23 17.90
N VAL A 377 -1.42 -42.88 18.89
CA VAL A 377 0.01 -43.23 18.88
C VAL A 377 0.22 -44.74 18.90
N ASP A 378 -0.52 -45.46 19.75
CA ASP A 378 -0.48 -46.92 19.80
C ASP A 378 -0.86 -47.55 18.46
N ASP A 379 -1.94 -47.10 17.82
CA ASP A 379 -2.35 -47.59 16.49
C ASP A 379 -1.29 -47.33 15.42
N LYS A 380 -0.70 -46.12 15.39
CA LYS A 380 0.39 -45.81 14.46
C LYS A 380 1.61 -46.71 14.66
N LEU A 381 2.03 -46.94 15.91
CA LEU A 381 3.18 -47.81 16.21
C LEU A 381 2.91 -49.30 15.97
N ARG A 382 1.65 -49.76 16.04
CA ARG A 382 1.25 -51.16 15.80
C ARG A 382 0.96 -51.49 14.35
N ASN A 383 0.39 -50.56 13.59
CA ASN A 383 -0.16 -50.84 12.25
C ASN A 383 0.25 -49.80 11.20
N GLY A 384 0.57 -48.58 11.61
CA GLY A 384 0.66 -47.42 10.71
C GLY A 384 2.05 -47.13 10.12
N LEU A 385 3.10 -47.83 10.56
CA LEU A 385 4.50 -47.56 10.18
C LEU A 385 5.16 -48.69 9.39
N GLU A 386 4.40 -49.72 8.99
CA GLU A 386 4.95 -50.84 8.22
C GLU A 386 5.34 -50.37 6.80
N GLY A 387 6.63 -50.44 6.47
CA GLY A 387 7.15 -50.00 5.17
C GLY A 387 7.30 -48.49 4.98
N VAL A 388 7.09 -47.69 6.05
CA VAL A 388 7.29 -46.23 6.04
C VAL A 388 8.77 -45.92 6.27
N GLY A 389 9.33 -44.96 5.52
CA GLY A 389 10.73 -44.54 5.67
C GLY A 389 10.94 -43.73 6.96
N GLU A 390 12.15 -43.78 7.54
CA GLU A 390 12.47 -43.11 8.82
C GLU A 390 12.17 -41.60 8.79
N GLU A 391 12.39 -40.91 7.66
CA GLU A 391 12.07 -39.49 7.51
C GLU A 391 10.56 -39.19 7.64
N ASP A 392 9.71 -40.02 7.03
CA ASP A 392 8.25 -39.88 7.11
C ASP A 392 7.74 -40.23 8.51
N VAL A 393 8.40 -41.17 9.21
CA VAL A 393 8.11 -41.47 10.62
C VAL A 393 8.33 -40.23 11.48
N GLU A 394 9.45 -39.52 11.30
CA GLU A 394 9.74 -38.30 12.06
C GLU A 394 8.66 -37.22 11.87
N VAL A 395 8.17 -37.03 10.64
CA VAL A 395 7.07 -36.09 10.35
C VAL A 395 5.81 -36.47 11.10
N ILE A 396 5.44 -37.76 11.13
CA ILE A 396 4.27 -38.25 11.87
C ILE A 396 4.45 -38.01 13.37
N LEU A 397 5.63 -38.32 13.91
CA LEU A 397 5.92 -38.15 15.33
C LEU A 397 5.90 -36.66 15.72
N ASP A 398 6.41 -35.76 14.89
CA ASP A 398 6.38 -34.32 15.16
C ASP A 398 4.95 -33.77 15.19
N LYS A 399 4.07 -34.26 14.31
CA LYS A 399 2.63 -33.93 14.33
C LYS A 399 1.94 -34.40 15.61
N VAL A 400 2.21 -35.62 16.06
CA VAL A 400 1.72 -36.13 17.35
C VAL A 400 2.24 -35.27 18.50
N MET A 401 3.52 -34.93 18.49
CA MET A 401 4.13 -34.11 19.54
C MET A 401 3.54 -32.71 19.59
N MET A 402 3.11 -32.14 18.46
CA MET A 402 2.38 -30.89 18.43
C MET A 402 1.04 -30.97 19.20
N LEU A 403 0.27 -32.05 19.03
CA LEU A 403 -0.96 -32.26 19.82
C LEU A 403 -0.63 -32.49 21.31
N PHE A 404 0.40 -33.28 21.61
CA PHE A 404 0.85 -33.52 22.98
C PHE A 404 1.23 -32.23 23.71
N ARG A 405 1.94 -31.30 23.04
CA ARG A 405 2.28 -29.99 23.61
C ARG A 405 1.04 -29.17 23.97
N SER A 406 -0.06 -29.36 23.25
CA SER A 406 -1.33 -28.66 23.45
C SER A 406 -2.14 -29.21 24.63
N LEU A 407 -1.74 -30.34 25.23
CA LEU A 407 -2.40 -30.92 26.41
C LEU A 407 -1.98 -30.23 27.71
N GLN A 408 -2.95 -29.97 28.58
CA GLN A 408 -2.70 -29.53 29.97
C GLN A 408 -2.43 -30.72 30.90
N GLU A 409 -3.25 -31.78 30.81
CA GLU A 409 -3.14 -32.99 31.64
C GLU A 409 -2.16 -34.03 31.05
N LYS A 410 -0.87 -33.65 30.98
CA LYS A 410 0.19 -34.51 30.41
C LYS A 410 0.45 -35.78 31.22
N ASP A 411 0.18 -35.77 32.52
CA ASP A 411 0.28 -36.91 33.42
C ASP A 411 -0.81 -37.97 33.16
N VAL A 412 -1.99 -37.54 32.71
CA VAL A 412 -3.05 -38.45 32.28
C VAL A 412 -2.67 -39.15 30.98
N PHE A 413 -2.08 -38.41 30.02
CA PHE A 413 -1.53 -39.00 28.81
C PHE A 413 -0.46 -40.05 29.13
N GLU A 414 0.47 -39.73 30.05
CA GLU A 414 1.54 -40.62 30.49
C GLU A 414 1.01 -41.98 30.94
N LYS A 415 0.00 -41.99 31.82
CA LYS A 415 -0.60 -43.22 32.35
C LYS A 415 -1.18 -44.10 31.24
N TYR A 416 -1.91 -43.51 30.30
CA TYR A 416 -2.45 -44.27 29.16
C TYR A 416 -1.33 -44.76 28.24
N TYR A 417 -0.33 -43.93 27.98
CA TYR A 417 0.81 -44.29 27.15
C TYR A 417 1.64 -45.45 27.75
N GLU A 418 1.90 -45.42 29.06
CA GLU A 418 2.55 -46.51 29.80
C GLU A 418 1.78 -47.83 29.65
N GLN A 419 0.45 -47.78 29.80
CA GLN A 419 -0.40 -48.96 29.65
C GLN A 419 -0.31 -49.53 28.22
N HIS A 420 -0.48 -48.69 27.20
CA HIS A 420 -0.42 -49.13 25.80
C HIS A 420 0.98 -49.64 25.41
N LEU A 421 2.05 -49.01 25.92
CA LEU A 421 3.42 -49.47 25.74
C LEU A 421 3.62 -50.85 26.35
N ALA A 422 3.15 -51.08 27.59
CA ALA A 422 3.25 -52.40 28.24
C ALA A 422 2.59 -53.49 27.38
N GLU A 423 1.39 -53.23 26.86
CA GLU A 423 0.67 -54.15 25.99
C GLU A 423 1.41 -54.41 24.66
N ARG A 424 1.98 -53.38 24.03
CA ARG A 424 2.79 -53.54 22.80
C ARG A 424 4.01 -54.42 23.04
N LEU A 425 4.74 -54.14 24.12
CA LEU A 425 5.95 -54.87 24.48
C LEU A 425 5.66 -56.34 24.81
N LEU A 426 4.59 -56.62 25.55
CA LEU A 426 4.21 -57.99 25.92
C LEU A 426 3.60 -58.78 24.75
N SER A 427 2.86 -58.13 23.86
CA SER A 427 2.24 -58.80 22.70
C SER A 427 3.21 -59.06 21.55
N GLY A 428 4.40 -58.46 21.58
CA GLY A 428 5.41 -58.60 20.51
C GLY A 428 4.99 -57.95 19.18
N LYS A 429 4.01 -57.04 19.20
CA LYS A 429 3.44 -56.37 18.02
C LYS A 429 4.02 -54.97 17.79
N THR A 430 5.31 -54.77 18.03
CA THR A 430 5.99 -53.50 17.71
C THR A 430 6.50 -53.54 16.26
N VAL A 431 6.04 -52.61 15.43
CA VAL A 431 6.42 -52.55 14.00
C VAL A 431 7.81 -51.95 13.81
N SER A 432 8.21 -51.00 14.66
CA SER A 432 9.50 -50.30 14.53
C SER A 432 10.08 -49.89 15.89
N ASP A 433 11.23 -50.49 16.26
CA ASP A 433 12.01 -50.10 17.46
C ASP A 433 12.59 -48.68 17.31
N TYR A 434 12.87 -48.25 16.08
CA TYR A 434 13.33 -46.88 15.80
C TYR A 434 12.27 -45.85 16.19
N ALA A 435 11.02 -46.05 15.73
CA ALA A 435 9.92 -45.12 15.99
C ALA A 435 9.62 -45.00 17.49
N GLU A 436 9.65 -46.13 18.22
CA GLU A 436 9.42 -46.18 19.67
C GLU A 436 10.49 -45.37 20.43
N ARG A 437 11.77 -45.54 20.06
CA ARG A 437 12.88 -44.80 20.66
C ARG A 437 12.86 -43.31 20.32
N SER A 438 12.52 -42.96 19.08
CA SER A 438 12.44 -41.56 18.65
C SER A 438 11.32 -40.82 19.38
N LEU A 439 10.12 -41.40 19.45
CA LEU A 439 9.01 -40.81 20.20
C LEU A 439 9.36 -40.62 21.67
N MET A 440 9.98 -41.62 22.29
CA MET A 440 10.43 -41.51 23.69
C MET A 440 11.46 -40.40 23.88
N ALA A 441 12.40 -40.23 22.95
CA ALA A 441 13.35 -39.13 22.98
C ALA A 441 12.63 -37.77 22.89
N LYS A 442 11.64 -37.61 22.01
CA LYS A 442 10.84 -36.38 21.92
C LYS A 442 10.03 -36.11 23.19
N LEU A 443 9.37 -37.11 23.76
CA LEU A 443 8.65 -36.99 25.05
C LEU A 443 9.59 -36.57 26.19
N LYS A 444 10.80 -37.14 26.23
CA LYS A 444 11.85 -36.76 27.20
C LYS A 444 12.29 -35.31 27.05
N THR A 445 12.43 -34.82 25.82
CA THR A 445 12.78 -33.42 25.56
C THR A 445 11.70 -32.47 26.06
N GLU A 446 10.42 -32.82 25.90
CA GLU A 446 9.30 -31.96 26.30
C GLU A 446 8.98 -32.01 27.81
N CYS A 447 9.05 -33.19 28.44
CA CYS A 447 8.63 -33.38 29.83
C CYS A 447 9.77 -33.66 30.83
N GLY A 448 11.00 -33.81 30.33
CA GLY A 448 12.18 -34.09 31.13
C GLY A 448 12.32 -35.57 31.51
N CYS A 449 13.44 -35.89 32.16
CA CYS A 449 13.83 -37.28 32.46
C CYS A 449 12.92 -38.00 33.46
N GLN A 450 12.15 -37.27 34.29
CA GLN A 450 11.26 -37.90 35.27
C GLN A 450 10.10 -38.61 34.59
N PHE A 451 9.50 -37.96 33.59
CA PHE A 451 8.43 -38.49 32.75
C PHE A 451 8.88 -39.72 31.92
N SER A 452 10.09 -39.69 31.35
CA SER A 452 10.57 -40.80 30.52
C SER A 452 11.15 -41.98 31.31
N SER A 453 11.41 -41.83 32.62
CA SER A 453 12.16 -42.82 33.41
C SER A 453 11.45 -44.18 33.52
N THR A 454 10.13 -44.18 33.66
CA THR A 454 9.34 -45.42 33.71
C THR A 454 9.34 -46.11 32.35
N LEU A 455 9.12 -45.36 31.27
CA LEU A 455 9.11 -45.85 29.89
C LEU A 455 10.47 -46.46 29.49
N GLU A 456 11.56 -45.77 29.84
CA GLU A 456 12.93 -46.24 29.59
C GLU A 456 13.22 -47.55 30.34
N ARG A 457 12.76 -47.66 31.59
CA ARG A 457 12.92 -48.89 32.39
C ARG A 457 12.16 -50.06 31.76
N MET A 458 10.93 -49.84 31.28
CA MET A 458 10.14 -50.88 30.60
C MET A 458 10.86 -51.45 29.37
N LEU A 459 11.48 -50.58 28.56
CA LEU A 459 12.26 -51.01 27.39
C LEU A 459 13.55 -51.74 27.78
N ALA A 460 14.24 -51.27 28.83
CA ALA A 460 15.43 -51.93 29.35
C ALA A 460 15.12 -53.34 29.86
N ASP A 461 14.02 -53.51 30.60
CA ASP A 461 13.58 -54.82 31.13
C ASP A 461 13.27 -55.80 29.98
N MET A 462 12.62 -55.33 28.91
CA MET A 462 12.37 -56.14 27.72
C MET A 462 13.65 -56.58 27.02
N LYS A 463 14.63 -55.68 26.90
CA LYS A 463 15.93 -56.02 26.30
C LYS A 463 16.69 -57.04 27.14
N ILE A 464 16.73 -56.86 28.46
CA ILE A 464 17.35 -57.82 29.39
C ILE A 464 16.68 -59.20 29.27
N SER A 465 15.34 -59.23 29.16
CA SER A 465 14.60 -60.48 28.97
C SER A 465 14.94 -61.18 27.65
N GLN A 466 15.04 -60.43 26.54
CA GLN A 466 15.47 -60.96 25.24
C GLN A 466 16.90 -61.49 25.27
N ASP A 467 17.85 -60.73 25.83
CA ASP A 467 19.25 -61.12 25.95
C ASP A 467 19.42 -62.39 26.81
N THR A 468 18.69 -62.46 27.93
CA THR A 468 18.68 -63.64 28.81
C THR A 468 18.11 -64.85 28.08
N THR A 469 17.00 -64.68 27.35
CA THR A 469 16.35 -65.74 26.57
C THR A 469 17.27 -66.26 25.45
N GLN A 470 17.92 -65.37 24.69
CA GLN A 470 18.90 -65.75 23.67
C GLN A 470 20.13 -66.45 24.27
N GLY A 471 20.61 -65.99 25.44
CA GLY A 471 21.70 -66.63 26.17
C GLY A 471 21.37 -68.08 26.56
N LEU A 472 20.15 -68.32 27.04
CA LEU A 472 19.67 -69.66 27.38
C LEU A 472 19.61 -70.57 26.14
N TYR A 473 19.13 -70.07 25.00
CA TYR A 473 19.09 -70.84 23.75
C TYR A 473 20.47 -71.11 23.15
N ARG A 474 21.48 -70.27 23.39
CA ARG A 474 22.87 -70.52 22.96
C ARG A 474 23.62 -71.51 23.87
N SER A 475 23.09 -71.76 25.06
CA SER A 475 23.66 -72.69 26.05
C SER A 475 23.06 -74.10 26.02
N GLN A 476 22.08 -74.33 25.14
CA GLN A 476 21.60 -75.65 24.70
C GLN A 476 22.25 -75.98 23.36
#